data_AF-A0A820S7S8-F1
#
_entry.id   AF-A0A820S7S8-F1
#
_cell.length_a   1.000
_cell.length_b   1.000
_cell.length_c   1.000
_cell.angle_alpha   90.00
_cell.angle_beta   90.00
_cell.angle_gamma   90.00
#
_symmetry.space_group_name_H-M   'P 1'
#
loop_
_entity.id
_entity.type
_entity.pdbx_description
1 polymer ?
#
loop_
_entity_poly.entity_id
_entity_poly.type
_entity_poly.pdbx_seq_one_letter_code
_entity_poly.pdbx_strand_id
1 'polypeptide(L)'
;TSPLLEAFGNAQTCMNQNSSRFGKYLQLNFTDNGRIVGAKVYEYLLEKSRIVQHGSNERTFHFFYYLFAGLEKEDLNYFHLNDPETYRYSDFSFFL
;
A
#
# COMPACT_ATOMS: atom_id res chain seq x y z
N THR A 1 8.32 4.13 9.64
CA THR A 1 6.96 4.27 9.06
C THR A 1 6.12 3.11 9.58
N SER A 2 4.79 3.21 9.65
CA SER A 2 3.99 2.03 9.99
C SER A 2 3.93 1.10 8.76
N PRO A 3 4.30 -0.20 8.87
CA PRO A 3 4.22 -1.15 7.75
C PRO A 3 2.83 -1.21 7.10
N LEU A 4 1.79 -1.00 7.90
CA LEU A 4 0.41 -0.93 7.42
C LEU A 4 0.22 0.21 6.40
N LEU A 5 0.68 1.42 6.74
CA LEU A 5 0.52 2.57 5.85
C LEU A 5 1.38 2.44 4.58
N GLU A 6 2.53 1.76 4.67
CA GLU A 6 3.32 1.47 3.47
C GLU A 6 2.61 0.47 2.56
N ALA A 7 2.02 -0.59 3.11
CA ALA A 7 1.26 -1.56 2.30
C ALA A 7 0.11 -0.88 1.54
N PHE A 8 -0.66 -0.02 2.21
CA PHE A 8 -1.84 0.62 1.60
C PHE A 8 -1.54 1.90 0.80
N GLY A 9 -0.42 2.57 1.06
CA GLY A 9 -0.13 3.90 0.53
C GLY A 9 1.12 3.98 -0.35
N ASN A 10 1.94 2.95 -0.42
CA ASN A 10 3.12 2.91 -1.29
C ASN A 10 2.90 1.98 -2.49
N ALA A 11 3.57 2.32 -3.59
CA ALA A 11 3.56 1.55 -4.82
C ALA A 11 4.92 1.62 -5.53
N GLN A 12 5.18 0.65 -6.41
CA GLN A 12 6.32 0.71 -7.31
C GLN A 12 6.06 1.69 -8.45
N THR A 13 7.03 2.58 -8.67
CA THR A 13 7.13 3.52 -9.80
C THR A 13 8.44 3.28 -10.54
N CYS A 14 8.62 3.88 -11.72
CA CYS A 14 9.86 3.78 -12.48
C CYS A 14 11.10 4.27 -11.70
N MET A 15 10.91 5.19 -10.76
CA MET A 15 12.01 5.84 -10.02
C MET A 15 12.24 5.25 -8.63
N ASN A 16 11.22 4.62 -8.03
CA ASN A 16 11.26 4.10 -6.67
C ASN A 16 10.29 2.93 -6.51
N GLN A 17 10.82 1.79 -6.05
CA GLN A 17 10.08 0.55 -5.84
C GLN A 17 9.09 0.62 -4.66
N ASN A 18 9.30 1.53 -3.70
CA ASN A 18 8.44 1.74 -2.53
C ASN A 18 8.06 3.23 -2.40
N SER A 19 7.57 3.83 -3.49
CA SER A 19 7.19 5.24 -3.54
C SER A 19 5.92 5.49 -2.74
N SER A 20 5.99 6.36 -1.72
CA SER A 20 4.80 6.87 -1.05
C SER A 20 3.94 7.69 -2.01
N ARG A 21 2.68 7.30 -2.15
CA ARG A 21 1.67 7.98 -2.99
C ARG A 21 0.67 8.76 -2.15
N PHE A 22 1.12 9.16 -0.96
CA PHE A 22 0.44 10.05 -0.04
C PHE A 22 1.48 10.85 0.74
N GLY A 23 1.15 12.08 1.09
CA GLY A 23 1.89 12.88 2.06
C GLY A 23 1.53 12.47 3.48
N LYS A 24 2.49 12.56 4.40
CA LYS A 24 2.29 12.16 5.80
C LYS A 24 2.92 13.18 6.75
N TYR A 25 2.12 13.64 7.71
CA TYR A 25 2.59 14.43 8.86
C TYR A 25 2.46 13.61 10.13
N LEU A 26 3.57 13.41 10.83
CA LEU A 26 3.63 12.73 12.13
C LEU A 26 3.75 13.78 13.23
N GLN A 27 2.67 13.99 13.97
CA GLN A 27 2.67 14.81 15.17
C GLN A 27 3.05 13.93 16.37
N LEU A 28 4.14 14.28 17.05
CA LEU A 28 4.52 13.66 18.32
C LEU A 28 4.04 14.52 19.49
N ASN A 29 3.42 13.89 20.49
CA ASN A 29 2.96 14.57 21.70
C ASN A 29 3.92 14.28 22.84
N PHE A 30 4.35 15.34 23.54
CA PHE A 30 5.32 15.25 24.63
C PHE A 30 4.73 15.79 25.93
N THR A 31 5.19 15.27 27.06
CA THR A 31 5.04 15.93 28.37
C THR A 31 5.93 17.17 28.45
N ASP A 32 5.69 18.04 29.43
CA ASP A 32 6.58 19.17 29.76
C ASP A 32 8.03 18.75 30.04
N ASN A 33 8.23 17.53 30.56
CA ASN A 33 9.56 16.95 30.82
C ASN A 33 10.18 16.27 29.57
N GLY A 34 9.62 16.47 28.37
CA GLY A 34 10.16 15.97 27.10
C GLY A 34 9.93 14.48 26.81
N ARG A 35 9.12 13.75 27.60
CA ARG A 35 8.79 12.34 27.32
C ARG A 35 7.68 12.23 26.29
N ILE A 36 7.80 11.29 25.36
CA ILE A 36 6.74 10.98 24.37
C ILE A 36 5.57 10.31 25.09
N VAL A 37 4.36 10.84 24.88
CA VAL A 37 3.11 10.28 25.42
C VAL A 37 2.14 9.80 24.34
N GLY A 38 2.41 10.13 23.08
CA GLY A 38 1.62 9.65 21.97
C GLY A 38 2.06 10.24 20.64
N ALA A 39 1.38 9.81 19.59
CA ALA A 39 1.56 10.34 18.26
C ALA A 39 0.23 10.37 17.50
N LYS A 40 0.11 11.29 16.55
CA LYS A 40 -1.00 11.36 15.61
C LYS A 40 -0.45 11.44 14.20
N VAL A 41 -1.05 10.67 13.30
CA VAL A 41 -0.68 10.66 11.88
C VAL A 41 -1.78 11.39 11.11
N TYR A 42 -1.37 12.27 10.21
CA TYR A 42 -2.24 12.90 9.23
C TYR A 42 -1.76 12.54 7.83
N GLU A 43 -2.71 12.16 6.99
CA GLU A 43 -2.48 11.71 5.62
C GLU A 43 -3.05 12.74 4.64
N TYR A 44 -2.32 12.98 3.55
CA TYR A 44 -2.66 14.00 2.57
C TYR A 44 -2.51 13.44 1.17
N LEU A 45 -3.41 13.86 0.27
CA LEU A 45 -3.26 13.67 -1.17
C LEU A 45 -2.94 12.21 -1.59
N LEU A 46 -3.68 11.25 -1.02
CA LEU A 46 -3.59 9.87 -1.50
C LEU A 46 -3.94 9.82 -2.99
N GLU A 47 -3.04 9.27 -3.81
CA GLU A 47 -3.21 9.11 -5.25
C GLU A 47 -4.21 7.98 -5.57
N LYS A 48 -5.49 8.20 -5.29
CA LYS A 48 -6.56 7.21 -5.46
C LYS A 48 -6.66 6.66 -6.89
N SER A 49 -6.30 7.45 -7.89
CA SER A 49 -6.32 7.04 -9.30
C SER A 49 -5.40 5.85 -9.59
N ARG A 50 -4.35 5.65 -8.78
CA ARG A 50 -3.39 4.55 -8.96
C ARG A 50 -4.05 3.17 -8.94
N ILE A 51 -5.16 3.03 -8.22
CA ILE A 51 -5.93 1.79 -8.16
C ILE A 51 -6.43 1.40 -9.55
N VAL A 52 -6.86 2.35 -10.39
CA VAL A 52 -7.47 2.04 -11.69
C VAL A 52 -6.54 2.30 -12.87
N GLN A 53 -5.50 3.11 -12.69
CA GLN A 53 -4.56 3.51 -13.73
C GLN A 53 -3.18 3.81 -13.16
N HIS A 54 -2.15 3.25 -13.80
CA HIS A 54 -0.74 3.51 -13.49
C HIS A 54 0.08 3.55 -14.78
N GLY A 55 1.31 4.09 -14.71
CA GLY A 55 2.21 4.14 -15.87
C GLY A 55 2.73 2.76 -16.27
N SER A 56 3.29 2.66 -17.48
CA SER A 56 4.01 1.46 -17.90
C SER A 56 5.17 1.15 -16.94
N ASN A 57 5.34 -0.12 -16.57
CA ASN A 57 6.31 -0.61 -15.57
C ASN A 57 6.10 -0.09 -14.14
N GLU A 58 4.97 0.56 -13.86
CA GLU A 58 4.54 0.87 -12.51
C GLU A 58 3.51 -0.14 -12.01
N ARG A 59 3.26 -0.13 -10.71
CA ARG A 59 2.30 -1.03 -10.06
C ARG A 59 1.24 -0.24 -9.30
N THR A 60 0.18 -0.95 -8.93
CA THR A 60 -0.77 -0.49 -7.91
C THR A 60 -0.16 -0.60 -6.50
N PHE A 61 -0.93 -0.30 -5.46
CA PHE A 61 -0.49 -0.36 -4.06
C PHE A 61 -0.06 -1.77 -3.65
N HIS A 62 0.97 -1.85 -2.79
CA HIS A 62 1.55 -3.12 -2.32
C HIS A 62 0.53 -4.02 -1.59
N PHE A 63 -0.54 -3.46 -1.03
CA PHE A 63 -1.58 -4.22 -0.36
C PHE A 63 -2.19 -5.32 -1.25
N PHE A 64 -2.50 -5.02 -2.52
CA PHE A 64 -3.02 -6.04 -3.45
C PHE A 64 -1.99 -7.16 -3.66
N TYR A 65 -0.72 -6.74 -3.79
CA TYR A 65 0.51 -7.52 -3.62
C TYR A 65 0.40 -8.64 -2.58
N TYR A 66 0.36 -8.15 -1.34
CA TYR A 66 0.41 -8.96 -0.14
C TYR A 66 -0.88 -9.74 0.10
N LEU A 67 -2.03 -9.25 -0.37
CA LEU A 67 -3.30 -9.95 -0.30
C LEU A 67 -3.23 -11.29 -1.05
N PHE A 68 -2.83 -11.27 -2.32
CA PHE A 68 -2.78 -12.49 -3.13
C PHE A 68 -1.63 -13.42 -2.71
N ALA A 69 -0.48 -12.86 -2.32
CA ALA A 69 0.67 -13.66 -1.88
C ALA A 69 0.50 -14.24 -0.46
N GLY A 70 -0.34 -13.63 0.38
CA GLY A 70 -0.46 -13.95 1.80
C GLY A 70 -1.69 -14.76 2.19
N LEU A 71 -2.73 -14.82 1.36
CA LEU A 71 -3.93 -15.61 1.64
C LEU A 71 -3.76 -17.08 1.26
N GLU A 72 -4.35 -17.97 2.06
CA GLU A 72 -4.46 -19.38 1.72
C GLU A 72 -5.54 -19.60 0.64
N LYS A 73 -5.50 -20.76 -0.02
CA LYS A 73 -6.41 -21.08 -1.13
C LYS A 73 -7.88 -21.06 -0.69
N GLU A 74 -8.14 -21.51 0.52
CA GLU A 74 -9.45 -21.52 1.16
C GLU A 74 -10.00 -20.09 1.30
N ASP A 75 -9.17 -19.16 1.77
CA ASP A 75 -9.53 -17.74 1.91
C ASP A 75 -9.71 -17.06 0.56
N LEU A 76 -8.83 -17.32 -0.41
CA LEU A 76 -8.98 -16.81 -1.78
C LEU A 76 -10.32 -17.24 -2.38
N ASN A 77 -10.70 -18.51 -2.21
CA ASN A 77 -12.00 -19.01 -2.66
C ASN A 77 -13.17 -18.37 -1.90
N TYR A 78 -13.04 -18.21 -0.59
CA TYR A 78 -14.07 -17.59 0.26
C TYR A 78 -14.33 -16.13 -0.14
N PHE A 79 -13.28 -15.37 -0.45
CA PHE A 79 -13.38 -13.98 -0.91
C PHE A 79 -13.66 -13.85 -2.42
N HIS A 80 -13.83 -14.96 -3.15
CA HIS A 80 -14.01 -14.99 -4.60
C HIS A 80 -12.85 -14.31 -5.37
N LEU A 81 -11.64 -14.43 -4.83
CA LEU A 81 -10.42 -13.95 -5.44
C LEU A 81 -9.86 -15.00 -6.39
N ASN A 82 -10.17 -14.85 -7.69
CA ASN A 82 -9.58 -15.64 -8.76
C ASN A 82 -8.10 -15.30 -9.00
N ASP A 83 -7.51 -15.83 -10.08
CA ASP A 83 -6.14 -15.56 -10.47
C ASP A 83 -5.84 -14.04 -10.51
N PRO A 84 -4.78 -13.58 -9.82
CA PRO A 84 -4.39 -12.18 -9.78
C PRO A 84 -4.25 -11.50 -11.16
N GLU A 85 -3.86 -12.22 -12.21
CA GLU A 85 -3.74 -11.69 -13.58
C GLU A 85 -5.09 -11.37 -14.23
N THR A 86 -6.20 -11.90 -13.70
CA THR A 86 -7.55 -11.62 -14.22
C THR A 86 -8.05 -10.21 -13.86
N TYR A 87 -7.40 -9.56 -12.89
CA TYR A 87 -7.79 -8.23 -12.44
C TYR A 87 -7.01 -7.16 -13.19
N ARG A 88 -7.75 -6.35 -13.96
CA ARG A 88 -7.22 -5.24 -14.78
C ARG A 88 -6.27 -4.29 -14.04
N TYR A 89 -6.46 -4.11 -12.74
CA TYR A 89 -5.71 -3.13 -11.94
C TYR A 89 -4.43 -3.69 -11.33
N SER A 90 -4.21 -4.99 -11.42
CA SER A 90 -3.06 -5.64 -10.81
C SER A 90 -2.21 -6.32 -11.86
N ASP A 91 -1.18 -5.60 -12.29
CA ASP A 91 -0.15 -6.16 -13.14
C ASP A 91 0.75 -7.10 -12.32
N PHE A 92 0.39 -8.39 -12.32
CA PHE A 92 1.11 -9.46 -11.61
C PHE A 92 2.17 -10.16 -12.47
N SER A 93 2.42 -9.68 -13.69
CA SER A 93 3.29 -10.28 -14.71
C SER A 93 4.77 -10.48 -14.32
N PHE A 94 5.15 -10.13 -13.08
CA PHE A 94 6.50 -10.21 -12.55
C PHE A 94 6.63 -11.06 -11.27
N PHE A 95 5.56 -11.76 -10.85
CA PHE A 95 5.60 -12.73 -9.74
C PHE A 95 5.67 -14.19 -10.21
N LEU A 96 5.57 -14.44 -11.52
CA LEU A 96 5.82 -15.73 -12.18
C LEU A 96 7.17 -15.73 -12.92
#